data_AF-A0A4Q7AJH1-F1
#
_entry.id   AF-A0A4Q7AJH1-F1
#
_cell.length_a   1.000
_cell.length_b   1.000
_cell.length_c   1.000
_cell.angle_alpha   90.00
_cell.angle_beta   90.00
_cell.angle_gamma   90.00
#
_symmetry.space_group_name_H-M   'P 1'
#
loop_
_entity.id
_entity.type
_entity.pdbx_description
1 polymer ?
#
loop_
_entity_poly.entity_id
_entity_poly.type
_entity_poly.pdbx_seq_one_letter_code
_entity_poly.pdbx_strand_id
1 'polypeptide(L)' 'MKIVENRKEWRHSTVMKLVEANRLSVVDAIAEAKELEKYVFQNDFIVEIKNTEQKNALEGLIKSMDLT' A
#
# COMPACT_ATOMS: atom_id res chain seq x y z
N MET A 1 -3.46 9.80 -11.56
CA MET A 1 -2.87 8.45 -11.63
C MET A 1 -3.30 7.69 -10.39
N LYS A 2 -4.06 6.59 -10.54
CA LYS A 2 -4.32 5.69 -9.40
C LYS A 2 -3.07 4.83 -9.21
N ILE A 3 -2.29 5.13 -8.19
CA ILE A 3 -1.10 4.35 -7.84
C ILE A 3 -1.61 3.14 -7.05
N VAL A 4 -1.56 1.96 -7.66
CA VAL A 4 -1.79 0.70 -6.94
C VAL A 4 -0.47 0.33 -6.27
N GLU A 5 -0.35 0.60 -4.98
CA GLU A 5 0.86 0.30 -4.21
C GLU A 5 0.56 -0.73 -3.12
N ASN A 6 1.45 -1.72 -2.98
CA ASN A 6 1.36 -2.69 -1.92
C ASN A 6 1.60 -1.99 -0.57
N ARG A 7 0.64 -2.06 0.35
CA ARG A 7 0.72 -1.45 1.69
C ARG A 7 2.01 -1.77 2.45
N LYS A 8 2.53 -2.99 2.33
CA LYS A 8 3.79 -3.39 2.99
C LYS A 8 4.99 -2.68 2.37
N GLU A 9 5.03 -2.60 1.05
CA GLU A 9 6.10 -1.93 0.30
C GLU A 9 6.06 -0.42 0.53
N TRP A 10 4.86 0.18 0.45
CA TRP A 10 4.65 1.59 0.76
C TRP A 10 5.10 1.92 2.18
N ARG A 11 4.71 1.11 3.17
CA ARG A 11 5.08 1.33 4.58
C ARG A 11 6.59 1.20 4.76
N HIS A 12 7.22 0.19 4.14
CA HIS A 12 8.68 0.03 4.21
C HIS A 12 9.42 1.23 3.61
N SER A 13 9.05 1.63 2.38
CA SER A 13 9.62 2.79 1.68
C SER A 13 9.44 4.09 2.49
N THR A 14 8.26 4.28 3.07
CA THR A 14 7.93 5.47 3.87
C THR A 14 8.73 5.51 5.17
N VAL A 15 8.82 4.39 5.90
CA VAL A 15 9.65 4.31 7.12
C VAL A 15 11.11 4.56 6.80
N MET A 16 11.66 3.98 5.74
CA MET A 16 13.05 4.22 5.33
C MET A 16 13.29 5.70 5.01
N LYS A 17 12.40 6.35 4.27
CA LYS A 17 12.49 7.79 4.00
C LYS A 17 12.42 8.64 5.27
N LEU A 18 11.56 8.28 6.22
CA LEU A 18 11.43 8.99 7.50
C LEU A 18 12.70 8.85 8.36
N VAL A 19 13.35 7.69 8.33
CA VAL A 19 14.63 7.46 9.03
C VAL A 19 15.77 8.17 8.33
N GLU A 20 15.88 8.06 7.00
CA GLU A 20 17.01 8.56 6.23
C GLU A 20 16.96 10.09 6.03
N ALA A 21 15.79 10.63 5.69
CA ALA A 21 15.64 12.06 5.37
C ALA A 21 15.34 12.91 6.61
N ASN A 22 14.49 12.42 7.51
CA ASN A 22 14.05 13.19 8.68
C ASN A 22 14.80 12.83 9.96
N ARG A 23 15.76 11.89 9.88
CA ARG A 23 16.58 11.41 11.02
C ARG A 23 15.74 10.99 12.23
N LEU A 24 14.52 10.50 11.98
CA LEU A 24 13.66 9.97 13.02
C LEU A 24 14.23 8.66 13.55
N SER A 25 13.99 8.38 14.84
CA SER A 25 14.24 7.05 15.36
C SER A 25 13.35 6.06 14.61
N VAL A 26 13.79 4.80 14.51
CA VAL A 26 13.00 3.75 13.82
C VAL A 26 11.61 3.62 14.45
N VAL A 27 11.49 3.79 15.77
CA VAL A 27 10.23 3.69 16.49
C VAL A 27 9.28 4.83 16.11
N ASP A 28 9.79 6.07 16.07
CA ASP A 28 8.99 7.25 15.72
C ASP A 28 8.60 7.23 14.24
N ALA A 29 9.50 6.82 13.35
CA ALA A 29 9.23 6.67 11.93
C ALA A 29 8.12 5.65 11.65
N ILE A 30 8.06 4.55 12.42
CA ILE A 30 6.97 3.56 12.31
C ILE A 30 5.64 4.15 12.79
N ALA A 31 5.64 4.92 13.87
CA ALA A 31 4.43 5.57 14.38
C ALA A 31 3.89 6.59 13.37
N GLU A 32 4.77 7.45 12.85
CA GLU A 32 4.44 8.47 11.86
C GLU A 32 3.93 7.85 10.55
N ALA A 33 4.59 6.80 10.05
CA ALA A 33 4.12 6.09 8.85
C ALA A 33 2.72 5.50 9.01
N LYS A 34 2.36 4.99 10.21
CA LYS A 34 1.01 4.48 10.50
C LYS A 34 -0.04 5.60 10.52
N GLU A 35 0.31 6.79 10.96
CA GLU A 35 -0.59 7.93 10.93
C GLU A 35 -0.80 8.44 9.50
N LEU A 36 0.29 8.57 8.73
CA LEU A 36 0.23 8.94 7.30
C LEU A 36 -0.62 7.96 6.48
N GLU A 37 -0.56 6.68 6.83
CA GLU A 37 -1.31 5.63 6.17
C GLU A 37 -2.83 5.87 6.18
N LYS A 38 -3.37 6.47 7.25
CA LYS A 38 -4.81 6.78 7.36
C LYS A 38 -5.27 7.82 6.33
N TYR A 39 -4.34 8.63 5.82
CA TYR A 39 -4.61 9.66 4.81
C TYR A 39 -4.32 9.15 3.40
N VAL A 40 -3.35 8.25 3.27
CA VAL A 40 -2.96 7.67 1.97
C VAL A 40 -3.93 6.58 1.53
N PHE A 41 -4.40 5.76 2.47
CA PHE A 41 -5.36 4.69 2.20
C PHE A 41 -6.75 5.09 2.73
N GLN A 42 -7.31 6.18 2.22
CA GLN A 42 -8.71 6.49 2.44
C GLN A 42 -9.57 5.74 1.41
N ASN A 43 -10.24 4.67 1.86
CA ASN A 43 -11.33 3.98 1.17
C ASN A 43 -11.02 3.09 -0.05
N ASP A 44 -9.78 2.69 -0.31
CA ASP A 44 -9.49 1.73 -1.38
C ASP A 44 -9.28 0.32 -0.80
N PHE A 45 -10.21 -0.57 -1.13
CA PHE A 45 -10.35 -1.93 -0.61
C PHE A 45 -9.03 -2.72 -0.57
N ILE A 46 -8.70 -3.27 0.60
CA ILE A 46 -7.64 -4.26 0.73
C ILE A 46 -8.26 -5.64 0.47
N VAL A 47 -8.03 -6.20 -0.72
CA VAL A 47 -8.42 -7.58 -1.02
C VAL A 47 -7.29 -8.50 -0.54
N GLU A 48 -7.53 -9.20 0.58
CA GLU A 48 -6.66 -10.28 1.02
C GLU A 48 -6.85 -11.50 0.10
N ILE A 49 -5.82 -11.83 -0.67
CA ILE A 49 -5.81 -13.02 -1.53
C ILE A 49 -5.39 -14.22 -0.69
N LYS A 50 -6.34 -15.13 -0.46
CA LYS A 50 -6.15 -16.35 0.32
C LYS A 50 -5.73 -17.55 -0.53
N ASN A 51 -5.93 -17.48 -1.85
CA ASN A 51 -5.57 -18.56 -2.77
C ASN A 51 -5.40 -18.05 -4.23
N THR A 52 -4.87 -18.93 -5.08
CA THR A 52 -4.58 -18.64 -6.49
C THR A 52 -5.84 -18.31 -7.32
N GLU A 53 -6.99 -18.90 -6.98
CA GLU A 53 -8.25 -18.64 -7.67
C GLU A 53 -8.71 -17.18 -7.47
N GLN A 54 -8.62 -16.68 -6.25
CA GLN A 54 -8.91 -15.29 -5.92
C GLN A 54 -7.96 -14.31 -6.63
N LYS A 55 -6.68 -14.69 -6.78
CA LYS A 55 -5.72 -13.91 -7.57
C LYS A 55 -6.16 -13.80 -9.02
N ASN A 56 -6.47 -14.92 -9.66
CA ASN A 56 -6.86 -14.96 -11.07
C ASN A 56 -8.16 -14.19 -11.34
N ALA A 57 -9.14 -14.28 -10.42
CA ALA A 57 -10.39 -13.53 -10.50
C ALA A 57 -10.15 -12.02 -10.41
N LEU A 58 -9.30 -11.57 -9.49
CA LEU A 58 -8.93 -10.16 -9.35
C LEU A 58 -8.19 -9.64 -10.59
N GLU A 59 -7.23 -10.42 -11.11
CA GLU A 59 -6.53 -10.07 -12.35
C GLU A 59 -7.48 -9.98 -13.55
N GLY A 60 -8.47 -10.87 -13.64
CA GLY A 60 -9.50 -10.82 -14.68
C GLY A 60 -10.37 -9.56 -14.60
N LEU A 61 -10.78 -9.18 -13.38
CA LEU A 61 -11.55 -7.97 -13.13
C LEU A 61 -10.77 -6.70 -13.49
N ILE A 62 -9.49 -6.62 -13.13
CA ILE A 62 -8.65 -5.47 -13.47
C ILE A 62 -8.51 -5.34 -14.99
N LYS A 63 -8.22 -6.45 -15.67
CA LYS A 63 -8.08 -6.46 -17.14
C LYS A 63 -9.36 -6.06 -17.88
N SER A 64 -10.54 -6.37 -17.34
CA SER A 64 -11.81 -5.99 -17.96
C SER A 64 -12.13 -4.51 -17.79
N MET A 65 -11.57 -3.83 -16.78
CA MET A 65 -11.74 -2.40 -16.56
C MET A 65 -10.81 -1.55 -17.45
N ASP A 66 -9.61 -2.06 -17.78
CA ASP A 66 -8.67 -1.41 -18.70
C ASP A 66 -9.10 -1.48 -20.19
N LEU A 67 -10.17 -2.22 -20.51
CA LEU A 67 -10.75 -2.34 -21.85
C LEU A 67 -11.89 -1.33 -22.14
N THR A 68 -12.10 -0.35 -21.24
CA THR A 68 -13.10 0.74 -21.37
C THR A 68 -12.42 2.09 -21.48
#